data_AF-A0A4P7D5L6-F1
#
_entry.id   AF-A0A4P7D5L6-F1
#
_cell.length_a   1.000
_cell.length_b   1.000
_cell.length_c   1.000
_cell.angle_alpha   90.00
_cell.angle_beta   90.00
_cell.angle_gamma   90.00
#
_symmetry.space_group_name_H-M   'P 1'
#
loop_
_entity.id
_entity.type
_entity.pdbx_description
1 polymer ?
#
loop_
_entity_poly.entity_id
_entity_poly.type
_entity_poly.pdbx_seq_one_letter_code
_entity_poly.pdbx_strand_id
1 'polypeptide(L)' 'MAGVAEVFYGYSGEDAAPYGLSNAVIYADLAKSFVEQIIEVRHETVRLESRADLYEDWKRAAETP' A
#
# COMPACT_ATOMS: atom_id res chain seq x y z
N MET A 1 9.91 -0.78 -5.36
CA MET A 1 9.29 -0.97 -6.69
C MET A 1 9.66 -2.36 -7.17
N ALA A 2 8.77 -3.09 -7.85
CA ALA A 2 8.88 -4.53 -8.13
C ALA A 2 10.01 -4.98 -9.09
N GLY A 3 11.11 -4.23 -9.18
CA GLY A 3 12.22 -4.50 -10.13
C GLY A 3 11.92 -4.12 -11.58
N VAL A 4 10.77 -3.51 -11.87
CA VAL A 4 10.39 -3.05 -13.21
C VAL A 4 10.94 -1.66 -13.47
N ALA A 5 11.66 -1.50 -14.58
CA ALA A 5 12.27 -0.24 -14.98
C ALA A 5 11.30 0.66 -15.79
N GLU A 6 10.50 0.08 -16.68
CA GLU A 6 9.61 0.81 -17.58
C GLU A 6 8.26 0.10 -17.75
N VAL A 7 7.20 0.88 -17.92
CA VAL A 7 5.83 0.39 -18.12
C VAL A 7 5.19 1.14 -19.29
N PHE A 8 4.63 0.40 -20.23
CA PHE A 8 3.83 0.92 -21.34
C PHE A 8 2.37 0.52 -21.12
N TYR A 9 1.44 1.45 -21.33
CA TYR A 9 0.01 1.23 -21.14
C TYR A 9 -0.79 1.78 -22.33
N GLY A 10 -1.94 1.16 -22.61
CA GLY A 10 -2.78 1.49 -23.77
C GLY A 10 -3.91 2.51 -23.51
N TYR A 11 -4.47 2.54 -22.30
CA TYR A 11 -5.52 3.47 -21.90
C TYR A 11 -5.17 4.07 -20.54
N SER A 12 -5.33 5.38 -20.42
CA SER A 12 -5.04 6.11 -19.18
C SER A 12 -6.14 5.92 -18.14
N GLY A 13 -5.82 6.29 -16.89
CA GLY A 13 -6.83 6.36 -15.84
C GLY A 13 -7.92 7.40 -16.12
N GLU A 14 -7.64 8.42 -16.92
CA GLU A 14 -8.64 9.42 -17.35
C GLU A 14 -9.61 8.83 -18.38
N ASP A 15 -9.11 8.03 -19.33
CA ASP A 15 -9.93 7.32 -20.31
C ASP A 15 -10.92 6.35 -19.64
N ALA A 16 -10.49 5.76 -18.52
CA ALA A 16 -11.28 4.84 -17.71
C ALA A 16 -12.31 5.54 -16.79
N ALA A 17 -12.18 6.85 -16.56
CA ALA A 17 -13.00 7.59 -15.59
C ALA A 17 -14.51 7.61 -15.94
N PRO A 18 -14.93 7.82 -17.20
CA PRO A 18 -16.35 7.76 -17.58
C PRO A 18 -17.00 6.39 -17.33
N TYR A 19 -16.20 5.34 -17.19
CA TYR A 19 -16.65 3.98 -16.98
C TYR A 19 -16.58 3.54 -15.51
N GLY A 20 -16.17 4.44 -14.60
CA GLY A 20 -15.98 4.11 -13.18
C GLY A 20 -14.81 3.16 -12.91
N LEU A 21 -13.89 3.01 -13.87
CA LEU A 21 -12.73 2.10 -13.78
C LEU A 21 -11.45 2.83 -13.37
N SER A 22 -11.54 4.12 -13.06
CA SER A 22 -10.39 4.92 -12.64
C SER A 22 -10.11 4.80 -11.15
N ASN A 23 -8.84 4.59 -10.81
CA ASN A 23 -8.36 4.63 -9.43
C ASN A 23 -7.98 6.04 -8.96
N ALA A 24 -8.22 7.09 -9.78
CA ALA A 24 -7.84 8.46 -9.46
C ALA A 24 -8.40 8.95 -8.12
N VAL A 25 -9.64 8.57 -7.78
CA VAL A 25 -10.26 8.89 -6.49
C VAL A 25 -9.50 8.26 -5.32
N ILE A 26 -9.05 7.01 -5.48
CA ILE A 26 -8.30 6.29 -4.45
C ILE A 26 -6.94 6.96 -4.24
N TYR A 27 -6.22 7.29 -5.31
CA TYR A 27 -4.91 7.96 -5.20
C TYR A 27 -5.03 9.36 -4.58
N ALA A 28 -6.04 10.13 -4.98
CA ALA A 28 -6.30 11.44 -4.40
C ALA A 28 -6.63 11.33 -2.91
N ASP A 29 -7.34 10.28 -2.51
CA ASP A 29 -7.67 10.03 -1.11
C ASP A 29 -6.45 9.62 -0.27
N LEU A 30 -5.63 8.70 -0.78
CA LEU A 30 -4.43 8.22 -0.08
C LEU A 30 -3.40 9.33 0.18
N ALA A 31 -3.43 10.43 -0.56
CA ALA A 31 -2.58 11.60 -0.32
C ALA A 31 -3.04 12.45 0.88
N LYS A 32 -4.26 12.27 1.37
CA LYS A 32 -4.80 13.00 2.53
C LYS A 32 -4.27 12.44 3.85
N SER A 33 -4.42 13.23 4.92
CA SER A 33 -4.20 12.72 6.27
C SER A 33 -5.21 11.62 6.62
N PHE A 34 -4.87 10.70 7.53
CA PHE A 34 -5.75 9.58 7.91
C PHE A 34 -7.13 10.01 8.43
N VAL A 35 -7.25 11.22 8.98
CA VAL A 35 -8.53 11.75 9.49
C VAL A 35 -9.45 12.21 8.35
N GLU A 36 -8.89 12.50 7.18
CA GLU A 36 -9.59 13.08 6.01
C GLU A 36 -9.79 12.08 4.87
N GLN A 37 -9.24 10.87 5.00
CA GLN A 37 -9.42 9.77 4.07
C GLN A 37 -10.88 9.28 4.07
N ILE A 38 -11.37 8.82 2.92
CA ILE A 38 -12.71 8.23 2.80
C ILE A 38 -12.80 6.87 3.50
N ILE A 39 -11.65 6.21 3.68
CA ILE A 39 -11.53 4.98 4.44
C ILE A 39 -11.07 5.28 5.86
N GLU A 40 -11.65 4.56 6.81
CA GLU A 40 -11.26 4.65 8.20
C GLU A 40 -9.96 3.87 8.44
N VAL A 41 -8.89 4.57 8.81
CA VAL A 41 -7.60 3.96 9.14
C VAL A 41 -7.39 3.99 10.65
N ARG A 42 -7.17 2.82 11.26
CA ARG A 42 -6.88 2.67 12.70
C ARG A 42 -5.60 1.88 12.90
N HIS A 43 -4.76 2.34 13.81
CA HIS A 43 -3.58 1.61 14.24
C HIS A 43 -3.93 0.71 15.43
N GLU A 44 -3.83 -0.60 15.23
CA GLU A 44 -3.98 -1.60 16.28
C GLU A 44 -2.62 -2.25 16.56
N THR A 45 -2.08 -2.03 17.76
CA THR A 45 -0.79 -2.62 18.14
C THR A 45 -0.98 -4.07 18.52
N VAL A 46 -0.54 -4.99 17.66
CA VAL A 46 -0.55 -6.43 17.94
C VAL A 46 0.87 -6.89 18.24
N ARG A 47 1.25 -6.88 19.52
CA ARG A 47 2.52 -7.44 19.99
C ARG A 47 2.26 -8.80 20.65
N LEU A 48 3.02 -9.81 20.24
CA LEU A 48 2.94 -11.15 20.82
C LEU A 48 4.04 -11.28 21.88
N GLU A 49 3.68 -11.17 23.16
CA GLU A 49 4.63 -11.18 24.30
C GLU A 49 5.62 -12.37 24.30
N SER A 50 5.21 -13.53 23.76
CA SER A 50 6.03 -14.75 23.71
C SER A 50 6.85 -14.91 22.43
N ARG A 51 6.82 -13.93 21.52
CA ARG A 51 7.57 -13.95 20.26
C ARG A 51 8.42 -12.69 20.15
N ALA A 52 9.46 -12.79 19.34
CA ALA A 52 10.21 -11.61 18.98
C ALA A 52 9.35 -10.65 18.14
N ASP A 53 9.83 -9.42 17.99
CA ASP A 53 9.13 -8.43 17.17
C ASP A 53 9.09 -8.91 15.70
N LEU A 54 7.98 -8.61 15.00
CA LEU A 54 7.77 -9.03 13.62
C LEU A 54 8.94 -8.65 12.70
N TYR A 55 9.49 -7.45 12.90
CA TYR A 55 10.59 -6.96 12.06
C TYR A 55 11.94 -7.57 12.43
N GLU A 56 12.14 -7.96 13.70
CA GLU A 56 13.33 -8.69 14.13
C GLU A 56 13.38 -10.11 13.54
N ASP A 57 12.23 -10.80 13.51
CA ASP A 57 12.12 -12.12 12.90
C ASP A 57 12.31 -12.07 11.37
N TRP A 58 11.70 -11.08 10.71
CA TRP A 58 11.91 -10.87 9.28
C TRP A 58 13.39 -10.63 8.94
N LYS A 59 14.08 -9.79 9.72
CA LYS A 59 15.50 -9.49 9.53
C LYS A 59 16.36 -10.75 9.67
N ARG A 60 16.14 -11.55 10.71
CA ARG A 60 16.86 -12.83 10.91
C ARG A 60 16.68 -13.79 9.73
N ALA A 61 15.47 -13.89 9.20
CA ALA A 61 15.20 -14.72 8.03
C ALA A 61 15.90 -14.19 6.76
N ALA A 62 15.94 -12.87 6.56
CA ALA A 62 16.59 -12.26 5.41
C ALA A 62 18.14 -12.36 5.45
N GLU A 63 18.73 -12.50 6.64
CA GLU A 63 20.18 -12.62 6.85
C GLU A 63 20.68 -14.07 6.79
N THR A 64 19.78 -15.06 6.78
CA THR A 64 20.13 -16.49 6.71
C THR A 64 20.16 -16.94 5.25
N PRO A 65 21.31 -17.34 4.68
CA PRO A 65 21.42 -17.83 3.29
C PRO A 65 20.70 -19.15 3.04
#